data_AF-A0A8H4XS16-F1
#
_entry.id   AF-A0A8H4XS16-F1
#
_cell.length_a   1.000
_cell.length_b   1.000
_cell.length_c   1.000
_cell.angle_alpha   90.00
_cell.angle_beta   90.00
_cell.angle_gamma   90.00
#
_symmetry.space_group_name_H-M   'P 1'
#
loop_
_entity.id
_entity.type
_entity.pdbx_description
1 polymer ?
#
loop_
_entity_poly.entity_id
_entity_poly.type
_entity_poly.pdbx_seq_one_letter_code
_entity_poly.pdbx_strand_id
1 'polypeptide(L)'
;MDSSPVPAEQRSSPASLSTSLEQVVADLTPILRSIQEIIDRRPFDIDCVASSTESTLTLRHSVIDNVKPREAKDAFRNLGGFQILLSLIRQLAELYNPRKLSGKDRKNLLTLWKDVLAVLSECLRDHTGNRRYFAKKIVCDKAWSVEESLRLFVENTDGEHLPDNDIDHLYGGLLAAALCQESTAGIFSALRTKYVSDQPEPTASSIRLDLEKSLNSTETVELHEFIVPQSETSHPSMPLQISL
;
A
#
# COMPACT_ATOMS: atom_id res chain seq x y z
N MET A 1 57.90 13.92 31.98
CA MET A 1 56.96 14.70 31.15
C MET A 1 56.62 13.81 29.98
N ASP A 2 55.51 13.09 30.13
CA ASP A 2 55.06 12.00 29.27
C ASP A 2 54.11 12.58 28.21
N SER A 3 54.40 12.38 26.93
CA SER A 3 53.63 12.95 25.82
C SER A 3 52.91 11.83 25.08
N SER A 4 51.64 11.63 25.40
CA SER A 4 50.75 10.76 24.64
C SER A 4 50.30 11.44 23.34
N PRO A 5 50.23 10.73 22.21
CA PRO A 5 49.66 11.26 20.98
C PRO A 5 48.13 11.15 21.01
N VAL A 6 47.46 12.21 20.57
CA VAL A 6 46.00 12.31 20.43
C VAL A 6 45.53 11.40 19.27
N PRO A 7 44.43 10.65 19.39
CA PRO A 7 43.92 9.81 18.30
C PRO A 7 43.29 10.69 17.21
N ALA A 8 43.62 10.38 15.96
CA ALA A 8 43.01 11.01 14.79
C ALA A 8 41.52 10.64 14.70
N GLU A 9 40.65 11.64 14.79
CA GLU A 9 39.23 11.49 14.47
C GLU A 9 39.06 11.12 12.99
N GLN A 10 38.56 9.90 12.75
CA GLN A 10 38.08 9.47 11.43
C GLN A 10 36.88 10.32 11.02
N ARG A 11 37.13 11.36 10.22
CA ARG A 11 36.09 12.04 9.43
C ARG A 11 35.56 11.07 8.37
N SER A 12 34.36 10.56 8.58
CA SER A 12 33.61 9.91 7.51
C SER A 12 33.35 10.91 6.40
N SER A 13 33.76 10.57 5.17
CA SER A 13 33.78 11.48 4.02
C SER A 13 32.41 11.53 3.30
N PRO A 14 31.94 12.72 2.86
CA PRO A 14 30.65 12.89 2.17
C PRO A 14 30.60 12.25 0.77
N ALA A 15 31.75 11.98 0.15
CA ALA A 15 31.83 11.41 -1.20
C ALA A 15 31.24 9.98 -1.31
N SER A 16 31.43 9.14 -0.29
CA SER A 16 30.94 7.74 -0.29
C SER A 16 29.43 7.63 -0.11
N LEU A 17 28.78 8.67 0.42
CA LEU A 17 27.32 8.75 0.53
C LEU A 17 26.68 9.17 -0.81
N SER A 18 27.34 10.06 -1.56
CA SER A 18 26.88 10.49 -2.90
C SER A 18 26.88 9.32 -3.88
N THR A 19 27.97 8.56 -3.95
CA THR A 19 28.08 7.42 -4.88
C THR A 19 27.09 6.30 -4.57
N SER A 20 26.77 6.10 -3.29
CA SER A 20 25.75 5.16 -2.84
C SER A 20 24.35 5.54 -3.30
N LEU A 21 23.96 6.80 -3.09
CA LEU A 21 22.64 7.29 -3.49
C LEU A 21 22.49 7.28 -5.02
N GLU A 22 23.54 7.65 -5.75
CA GLU A 22 23.57 7.58 -7.22
C GLU A 22 23.34 6.15 -7.72
N GLN A 23 23.96 5.15 -7.08
CA GLN A 23 23.75 3.74 -7.42
C GLN A 23 22.30 3.31 -7.16
N VAL A 24 21.76 3.64 -5.98
CA VAL A 24 20.36 3.33 -5.63
C VAL A 24 19.38 3.96 -6.62
N VAL A 25 19.63 5.21 -7.02
CA VAL A 25 18.82 5.90 -8.04
C VAL A 25 18.94 5.19 -9.38
N ALA A 26 20.14 4.80 -9.80
CA ALA A 26 20.38 4.08 -11.05
C ALA A 26 19.64 2.72 -11.08
N ASP A 27 19.56 2.04 -9.93
CA ASP A 27 18.88 0.74 -9.80
C ASP A 27 17.35 0.88 -9.81
N LEU A 28 16.78 1.88 -9.13
CA LEU A 28 15.33 2.07 -9.04
C LEU A 28 14.71 2.69 -10.29
N THR A 29 15.44 3.54 -10.99
CA THR A 29 14.96 4.25 -12.19
C THR A 29 14.38 3.32 -13.27
N PRO A 30 15.07 2.26 -13.74
CA PRO A 30 14.54 1.39 -14.77
C PRO A 30 13.28 0.63 -14.32
N ILE A 31 13.19 0.25 -13.04
CA ILE A 31 12.04 -0.46 -12.48
C ILE A 31 10.80 0.45 -12.49
N LEU A 32 10.93 1.67 -11.96
CA LEU A 32 9.84 2.63 -11.94
C LEU A 32 9.41 3.06 -13.35
N ARG A 33 10.37 3.19 -14.28
CA ARG A 33 10.08 3.46 -15.70
C ARG A 33 9.29 2.31 -16.33
N SER A 34 9.66 1.05 -16.08
CA SER A 34 8.92 -0.12 -16.59
C SER A 34 7.46 -0.09 -16.12
N ILE A 35 7.22 0.18 -14.84
CA ILE A 35 5.85 0.30 -14.29
C ILE A 35 5.09 1.43 -14.98
N GLN A 36 5.72 2.60 -15.14
CA GLN A 36 5.09 3.74 -15.82
C GLN A 36 4.75 3.43 -17.29
N GLU A 37 5.66 2.79 -18.02
CA GLU A 37 5.42 2.36 -19.40
C GLU A 37 4.26 1.38 -19.50
N ILE A 38 4.09 0.47 -18.53
CA ILE A 38 2.93 -0.43 -18.47
C ILE A 38 1.64 0.35 -18.18
N ILE A 39 1.67 1.29 -17.23
CA ILE A 39 0.53 2.17 -16.92
C ILE A 39 0.09 2.96 -18.15
N ASP A 40 1.02 3.43 -18.97
CA ASP A 40 0.76 4.27 -20.14
C ASP A 40 0.23 3.46 -21.35
N ARG A 41 0.29 2.13 -21.33
CA ARG A 41 -0.32 1.29 -22.36
C ARG A 41 -1.85 1.49 -22.37
N ARG A 42 -2.41 1.56 -23.57
CA ARG A 42 -3.85 1.71 -23.80
C ARG A 42 -4.32 0.69 -24.85
N PRO A 43 -5.30 -0.17 -24.55
CA PRO A 43 -5.96 -0.32 -23.25
C PRO A 43 -5.02 -0.91 -22.18
N PHE A 44 -5.29 -0.62 -20.90
CA PHE A 44 -4.67 -1.34 -19.78
C PHE A 44 -5.48 -2.62 -19.54
N ASP A 45 -4.83 -3.77 -19.58
CA ASP A 45 -5.48 -5.08 -19.59
C ASP A 45 -4.81 -6.10 -18.64
N ILE A 46 -5.20 -7.37 -18.72
CA ILE A 46 -4.70 -8.40 -17.81
C ILE A 46 -3.22 -8.76 -18.04
N ASP A 47 -2.70 -8.58 -19.25
CA ASP A 47 -1.28 -8.80 -19.54
C ASP A 47 -0.44 -7.69 -18.90
N CYS A 48 -1.00 -6.47 -18.79
CA CYS A 48 -0.42 -5.39 -18.01
C CYS A 48 -0.34 -5.73 -16.52
N VAL A 49 -1.31 -6.46 -15.96
CA VAL A 49 -1.27 -6.92 -14.56
C VAL A 49 -0.08 -7.86 -14.34
N ALA A 50 0.07 -8.89 -15.18
CA ALA A 50 1.17 -9.84 -15.05
C ALA A 50 2.56 -9.16 -15.17
N SER A 51 2.70 -8.25 -16.14
CA SER A 51 3.94 -7.48 -16.34
C SER A 51 4.25 -6.55 -15.15
N SER A 52 3.20 -5.96 -14.57
CA SER A 52 3.33 -5.08 -13.40
C SER A 52 3.70 -5.87 -12.14
N THR A 53 3.25 -7.13 -12.00
CA THR A 53 3.62 -8.00 -10.89
C THR A 53 5.12 -8.22 -10.84
N GLU A 54 5.75 -8.58 -11.96
CA GLU A 54 7.20 -8.78 -12.00
C GLU A 54 7.95 -7.50 -11.58
N SER A 55 7.62 -6.36 -12.19
CA SER A 55 8.26 -5.08 -11.88
C SER A 55 8.04 -4.65 -10.42
N THR A 56 6.85 -4.91 -9.85
CA THR A 56 6.53 -4.60 -8.45
C THR A 56 7.30 -5.48 -7.48
N LEU A 57 7.48 -6.77 -7.79
CA LEU A 57 8.30 -7.67 -6.97
C LEU A 57 9.77 -7.26 -7.00
N THR A 58 10.30 -6.87 -8.16
CA THR A 58 11.67 -6.32 -8.24
C THR A 58 11.78 -5.03 -7.43
N LEU A 59 10.81 -4.11 -7.56
CA LEU A 59 10.79 -2.86 -6.79
C LEU A 59 10.79 -3.13 -5.28
N ARG A 60 10.00 -4.11 -4.83
CA ARG A 60 9.92 -4.53 -3.43
C ARG A 60 11.32 -4.93 -2.93
N HIS A 61 12.01 -5.83 -3.63
CA HIS A 61 13.36 -6.25 -3.24
C HIS A 61 14.36 -5.08 -3.26
N SER A 62 14.30 -4.23 -4.28
CA SER A 62 15.25 -3.12 -4.43
C SER A 62 15.06 -1.99 -3.41
N VAL A 63 13.85 -1.81 -2.86
CA VAL A 63 13.55 -0.75 -1.89
C VAL A 63 13.54 -1.27 -0.46
N ILE A 64 12.91 -2.41 -0.21
CA ILE A 64 12.65 -2.93 1.14
C ILE A 64 13.83 -3.76 1.64
N ASP A 65 14.33 -4.68 0.81
CA ASP A 65 15.43 -5.59 1.17
C ASP A 65 16.82 -4.96 0.85
N ASN A 66 16.85 -3.66 0.58
CA ASN A 66 18.07 -2.94 0.27
C ASN A 66 19.00 -2.89 1.49
N VAL A 67 20.32 -2.99 1.27
CA VAL A 67 21.35 -2.82 2.30
C VAL A 67 21.27 -1.45 2.97
N LYS A 68 20.72 -0.45 2.28
CA LYS A 68 20.52 0.93 2.74
C LYS A 68 19.07 1.35 2.57
N PRO A 69 18.14 0.82 3.40
CA PRO A 69 16.71 0.96 3.18
C PRO A 69 16.23 2.41 3.26
N ARG A 70 16.88 3.26 4.07
CA ARG A 70 16.53 4.69 4.16
C ARG A 70 16.86 5.45 2.87
N GLU A 71 18.05 5.24 2.30
CA GLU A 71 18.46 5.86 1.03
C GLU A 71 17.56 5.40 -0.11
N ALA A 72 17.20 4.11 -0.15
CA ALA A 72 16.27 3.56 -1.13
C ALA A 72 14.86 4.17 -1.04
N LYS A 73 14.32 4.34 0.18
CA LYS A 73 13.03 5.00 0.40
C LYS A 73 13.04 6.48 0.01
N ASP A 74 14.16 7.19 0.23
CA ASP A 74 14.33 8.58 -0.21
C ASP A 74 14.44 8.69 -1.73
N ALA A 75 15.22 7.80 -2.38
CA ALA A 75 15.35 7.73 -3.83
C ALA A 75 14.01 7.40 -4.49
N PHE A 76 13.27 6.41 -3.97
CA PHE A 76 11.92 6.06 -4.40
C PHE A 76 10.98 7.27 -4.38
N ARG A 77 10.98 8.05 -3.29
CA ARG A 77 10.20 9.29 -3.19
C ARG A 77 10.61 10.29 -4.28
N ASN A 78 11.92 10.54 -4.40
CA ASN A 78 12.44 11.57 -5.30
C ASN A 78 12.22 11.23 -6.79
N LEU A 79 12.14 9.94 -7.12
CA LEU A 79 11.79 9.45 -8.45
C LEU A 79 10.28 9.43 -8.74
N GLY A 80 9.44 9.94 -7.83
CA GLY A 80 7.99 9.95 -8.01
C GLY A 80 7.33 8.59 -7.82
N GLY A 81 7.98 7.66 -7.13
CA GLY A 81 7.51 6.30 -6.95
C GLY A 81 6.11 6.21 -6.31
N PHE A 82 5.78 7.11 -5.39
CA PHE A 82 4.44 7.17 -4.80
C PHE A 82 3.35 7.42 -5.85
N GLN A 83 3.56 8.40 -6.74
CA GLN A 83 2.61 8.75 -7.80
C GLN A 83 2.45 7.61 -8.80
N ILE A 84 3.56 6.99 -9.20
CA ILE A 84 3.56 5.85 -10.14
C ILE A 84 2.74 4.69 -9.56
N LEU A 85 3.01 4.30 -8.31
CA LEU A 85 2.29 3.20 -7.67
C LEU A 85 0.81 3.51 -7.41
N LEU A 86 0.46 4.75 -7.07
CA LEU A 86 -0.95 5.15 -6.94
C LEU A 86 -1.66 5.17 -8.29
N SER A 87 -0.97 5.55 -9.37
CA SER A 87 -1.50 5.43 -10.73
C SER A 87 -1.70 3.96 -11.12
N LEU A 88 -0.81 3.05 -10.72
CA LEU A 88 -1.02 1.61 -10.93
C LEU A 88 -2.25 1.11 -10.16
N ILE A 89 -2.40 1.47 -8.88
CA ILE A 89 -3.58 1.13 -8.08
C ILE A 89 -4.87 1.59 -8.78
N ARG A 90 -4.88 2.79 -9.34
CA ARG A 90 -6.01 3.32 -10.12
C ARG A 90 -6.34 2.42 -11.30
N GLN A 91 -5.35 2.09 -12.13
CA GLN A 91 -5.54 1.24 -13.31
C GLN A 91 -6.08 -0.14 -12.93
N LEU A 92 -5.62 -0.71 -11.81
CA LEU A 92 -6.13 -1.98 -11.30
C LEU A 92 -7.59 -1.88 -10.85
N ALA A 93 -7.95 -0.81 -10.14
CA ALA A 93 -9.32 -0.60 -9.69
C ALA A 93 -10.29 -0.32 -10.86
N GLU A 94 -9.85 0.44 -11.88
CA GLU A 94 -10.61 0.68 -13.12
C GLU A 94 -10.75 -0.58 -13.98
N LEU A 95 -9.74 -1.46 -14.01
CA LEU A 95 -9.79 -2.74 -14.73
C LEU A 95 -10.69 -3.77 -14.03
N TYR A 96 -10.82 -3.70 -12.71
CA TYR A 96 -11.60 -4.68 -11.96
C TYR A 96 -13.08 -4.65 -12.35
N ASN A 97 -13.58 -5.78 -12.84
CA ASN A 97 -14.99 -6.01 -13.02
C ASN A 97 -15.29 -7.50 -12.73
N PRO A 98 -16.09 -7.82 -11.71
CA PRO A 98 -16.31 -9.20 -11.29
C PRO A 98 -17.07 -10.05 -12.31
N ARG A 99 -17.81 -9.42 -13.23
CA ARG A 99 -18.56 -10.08 -14.31
C ARG A 99 -17.68 -10.41 -15.52
N LYS A 100 -16.70 -9.56 -15.83
CA LYS A 100 -15.85 -9.69 -17.02
C LYS A 100 -14.58 -10.49 -16.77
N LEU A 101 -14.00 -10.35 -15.57
CA LEU A 101 -12.75 -11.02 -15.23
C LEU A 101 -12.99 -12.43 -14.70
N SER A 102 -12.17 -13.38 -15.14
CA SER A 102 -12.16 -14.73 -14.57
C SER A 102 -11.74 -14.69 -13.09
N GLY A 103 -12.12 -15.71 -12.31
CA GLY A 103 -11.72 -15.78 -10.90
C GLY A 103 -10.20 -15.78 -10.69
N LYS A 104 -9.45 -16.37 -11.63
CA LYS A 104 -7.98 -16.33 -11.64
C LYS A 104 -7.45 -14.92 -11.87
N ASP A 105 -8.01 -14.22 -12.85
CA ASP A 105 -7.58 -12.86 -13.21
C ASP A 105 -7.88 -11.86 -12.09
N ARG A 106 -9.06 -11.97 -11.47
CA ARG A 106 -9.39 -11.16 -10.28
C ARG A 106 -8.42 -11.39 -9.14
N LYS A 107 -8.11 -12.66 -8.85
CA LYS A 107 -7.13 -13.01 -7.80
C LYS A 107 -5.75 -12.42 -8.10
N ASN A 108 -5.28 -12.50 -9.34
CA ASN A 108 -3.98 -11.94 -9.73
C ASN A 108 -3.97 -10.41 -9.58
N LEU A 109 -5.03 -9.74 -10.04
CA LEU A 109 -5.20 -8.30 -9.92
C LEU A 109 -5.20 -7.84 -8.45
N LEU A 110 -6.02 -8.47 -7.61
CA LEU A 110 -6.12 -8.14 -6.18
C LEU A 110 -4.81 -8.45 -5.43
N THR A 111 -4.09 -9.50 -5.84
CA THR A 111 -2.76 -9.82 -5.31
C THR A 111 -1.77 -8.70 -5.64
N LEU A 112 -1.73 -8.24 -6.89
CA LEU A 112 -0.88 -7.13 -7.28
C LEU A 112 -1.26 -5.85 -6.52
N TRP A 113 -2.55 -5.55 -6.40
CA TRP A 113 -3.02 -4.39 -5.64
C TRP A 113 -2.50 -4.42 -4.19
N LYS A 114 -2.61 -5.57 -3.50
CA LYS A 114 -2.04 -5.78 -2.17
C LYS A 114 -0.52 -5.57 -2.16
N ASP A 115 0.20 -6.11 -3.15
CA ASP A 115 1.66 -5.99 -3.19
C ASP A 115 2.12 -4.55 -3.38
N VAL A 116 1.38 -3.75 -4.16
CA VAL A 116 1.63 -2.32 -4.31
C VAL A 116 1.37 -1.57 -3.00
N LEU A 117 0.27 -1.88 -2.30
CA LEU A 117 0.01 -1.30 -0.98
C LEU A 117 1.12 -1.61 0.03
N ALA A 118 1.62 -2.86 0.04
CA ALA A 118 2.73 -3.24 0.92
C ALA A 118 3.99 -2.40 0.64
N VAL A 119 4.36 -2.18 -0.62
CA VAL A 119 5.49 -1.31 -0.98
C VAL A 119 5.26 0.13 -0.50
N LEU A 120 4.05 0.67 -0.68
CA LEU A 120 3.70 2.00 -0.20
C LEU A 120 3.84 2.12 1.32
N SER A 121 3.29 1.16 2.07
CA SER A 121 3.37 1.10 3.53
C SER A 121 4.80 1.02 4.02
N GLU A 122 5.59 0.17 3.40
CA GLU A 122 6.99 -0.03 3.74
C GLU A 122 7.81 1.24 3.48
N CYS A 123 7.54 1.96 2.40
CA CYS A 123 8.14 3.26 2.12
C CYS A 123 7.77 4.36 3.13
N LEU A 124 6.69 4.20 3.89
CA LEU A 124 6.23 5.13 4.92
C LEU A 124 6.67 4.71 6.34
N ARG A 125 6.80 3.40 6.58
CA ARG A 125 7.24 2.83 7.85
C ARG A 125 8.60 3.39 8.26
N ASP A 126 8.65 3.92 9.49
CA ASP A 126 9.82 4.53 10.12
C ASP A 126 10.48 5.67 9.31
N HIS A 127 9.77 6.26 8.35
CA HIS A 127 10.29 7.30 7.46
C HIS A 127 9.50 8.61 7.52
N THR A 128 9.80 9.46 8.51
CA THR A 128 9.11 10.74 8.77
C THR A 128 9.07 11.67 7.55
N GLY A 129 10.14 11.71 6.75
CA GLY A 129 10.20 12.51 5.53
C GLY A 129 9.21 12.05 4.46
N ASN A 130 9.00 10.73 4.34
CA ASN A 130 8.06 10.16 3.39
C ASN A 130 6.62 10.32 3.87
N ARG A 131 6.35 10.08 5.16
CA ARG A 131 5.03 10.35 5.76
C ARG A 131 4.58 11.79 5.55
N ARG A 132 5.46 12.76 5.85
CA ARG A 132 5.18 14.18 5.63
C ARG A 132 4.98 14.52 4.15
N TYR A 133 5.79 13.95 3.26
CA TYR A 133 5.63 14.15 1.82
C TYR A 133 4.29 13.59 1.35
N PHE A 134 3.97 12.36 1.69
CA PHE A 134 2.74 11.67 1.30
C PHE A 134 1.51 12.46 1.77
N ALA A 135 1.45 12.81 3.05
CA ALA A 135 0.34 13.61 3.61
C ALA A 135 0.19 14.97 2.92
N LYS A 136 1.28 15.68 2.61
CA LYS A 136 1.21 17.05 2.06
C LYS A 136 1.13 17.14 0.55
N LYS A 137 1.72 16.20 -0.19
CA LYS A 137 1.88 16.27 -1.65
C LYS A 137 1.05 15.26 -2.40
N ILE A 138 0.64 14.18 -1.76
CA ILE A 138 -0.20 13.18 -2.39
C ILE A 138 -1.65 13.42 -1.96
N VAL A 139 -1.91 13.47 -0.65
CA VAL A 139 -3.28 13.62 -0.14
C VAL A 139 -3.84 15.03 -0.41
N CYS A 140 -3.07 16.10 -0.14
CA CYS A 140 -3.56 17.47 -0.34
C CYS A 140 -3.69 17.88 -1.83
N ASP A 141 -2.81 17.39 -2.70
CA ASP A 141 -2.82 17.81 -4.13
C ASP A 141 -3.91 17.07 -4.95
N LYS A 142 -4.88 16.42 -4.28
CA LYS A 142 -5.91 15.57 -4.89
C LYS A 142 -5.33 14.48 -5.80
N ALA A 143 -4.13 14.00 -5.50
CA ALA A 143 -3.63 12.81 -6.16
C ALA A 143 -4.56 11.64 -5.82
N TRP A 144 -4.55 10.62 -6.68
CA TRP A 144 -5.31 9.38 -6.45
C TRP A 144 -5.03 8.80 -5.06
N SER A 145 -6.07 8.36 -4.34
CA SER A 145 -5.94 7.81 -2.98
C SER A 145 -6.28 6.31 -2.93
N VAL A 146 -5.84 5.65 -1.86
CA VAL A 146 -6.22 4.25 -1.60
C VAL A 146 -7.73 4.13 -1.37
N GLU A 147 -8.34 5.10 -0.68
CA GLU A 147 -9.80 5.18 -0.47
C GLU A 147 -10.56 5.24 -1.79
N GLU A 148 -10.09 6.07 -2.72
CA GLU A 148 -10.66 6.19 -4.06
C GLU A 148 -10.60 4.84 -4.82
N SER A 149 -9.51 4.09 -4.67
CA SER A 149 -9.40 2.75 -5.26
C SER A 149 -10.42 1.76 -4.69
N LEU A 150 -10.64 1.79 -3.37
CA LEU A 150 -11.68 0.96 -2.72
C LEU A 150 -13.07 1.33 -3.23
N ARG A 151 -13.34 2.62 -3.39
CA ARG A 151 -14.61 3.08 -3.94
C ARG A 151 -14.82 2.56 -5.36
N LEU A 152 -13.80 2.63 -6.23
CA LEU A 152 -13.90 2.07 -7.58
C LEU A 152 -14.11 0.56 -7.61
N PHE A 153 -13.44 -0.21 -6.74
CA PHE A 153 -13.67 -1.66 -6.66
C PHE A 153 -15.14 -1.99 -6.37
N VAL A 154 -15.80 -1.17 -5.56
CA VAL A 154 -17.22 -1.31 -5.21
C VAL A 154 -18.13 -0.76 -6.30
N GLU A 155 -17.81 0.38 -6.92
CA GLU A 155 -18.63 1.00 -7.97
C GLU A 155 -18.66 0.18 -9.27
N ASN A 156 -17.55 -0.50 -9.61
CA ASN A 156 -17.41 -1.28 -10.84
C ASN A 156 -18.12 -2.65 -10.81
N THR A 157 -18.97 -2.90 -9.81
CA THR A 157 -19.73 -4.15 -9.70
C THR A 157 -21.01 -4.19 -10.54
N ASP A 158 -21.35 -3.11 -11.26
CA ASP A 158 -22.59 -2.98 -12.05
C ASP A 158 -23.86 -3.29 -11.21
N GLY A 159 -23.84 -2.93 -9.92
CA GLY A 159 -24.94 -3.15 -8.98
C GLY A 159 -24.96 -4.52 -8.29
N GLU A 160 -23.96 -5.37 -8.53
CA GLU A 160 -23.82 -6.68 -7.87
C GLU A 160 -23.03 -6.62 -6.56
N HIS A 161 -23.22 -7.65 -5.75
CA HIS A 161 -22.38 -7.89 -4.60
C HIS A 161 -20.98 -8.38 -5.03
N LEU A 162 -19.93 -7.88 -4.39
CA LEU A 162 -18.57 -8.38 -4.58
C LEU A 162 -18.50 -9.84 -4.14
N PRO A 163 -17.75 -10.71 -4.84
CA PRO A 163 -17.48 -12.06 -4.35
C PRO A 163 -16.84 -11.99 -2.96
N ASP A 164 -17.31 -12.84 -2.06
CA ASP A 164 -16.82 -12.92 -0.67
C ASP A 164 -15.29 -13.02 -0.54
N ASN A 165 -14.66 -13.82 -1.40
CA ASN A 165 -13.20 -13.95 -1.44
C ASN A 165 -12.51 -12.67 -1.89
N ASP A 166 -13.14 -11.88 -2.78
CA ASP A 166 -12.59 -10.62 -3.27
C ASP A 166 -12.68 -9.56 -2.17
N ILE A 167 -13.78 -9.54 -1.40
CA ILE A 167 -13.95 -8.72 -0.20
C ILE A 167 -12.84 -9.02 0.81
N ASP A 168 -12.60 -10.30 1.12
CA ASP A 168 -11.58 -10.71 2.08
C ASP A 168 -10.18 -10.26 1.64
N HIS A 169 -9.86 -10.36 0.34
CA HIS A 169 -8.57 -9.89 -0.20
C HIS A 169 -8.42 -8.37 -0.13
N LEU A 170 -9.48 -7.61 -0.45
CA LEU A 170 -9.45 -6.15 -0.41
C LEU A 170 -9.23 -5.62 1.02
N TYR A 171 -10.07 -6.07 1.96
CA TYR A 171 -9.95 -5.62 3.35
C TYR A 171 -8.71 -6.18 4.04
N GLY A 172 -8.33 -7.43 3.73
CA GLY A 172 -7.10 -8.03 4.23
C GLY A 172 -5.86 -7.27 3.75
N GLY A 173 -5.80 -6.91 2.46
CA GLY A 173 -4.70 -6.12 1.92
C GLY A 173 -4.60 -4.73 2.54
N LEU A 174 -5.74 -4.06 2.77
CA LEU A 174 -5.77 -2.78 3.45
C LEU A 174 -5.29 -2.88 4.91
N LEU A 175 -5.77 -3.89 5.65
CA LEU A 175 -5.35 -4.12 7.03
C LEU A 175 -3.84 -4.38 7.11
N ALA A 176 -3.32 -5.23 6.23
CA ALA A 176 -1.89 -5.51 6.14
C ALA A 176 -1.07 -4.27 5.80
N ALA A 177 -1.57 -3.41 4.92
CA ALA A 177 -0.93 -2.15 4.59
C ALA A 177 -0.94 -1.18 5.79
N ALA A 178 -2.09 -1.03 6.46
CA ALA A 178 -2.25 -0.11 7.58
C ALA A 178 -1.38 -0.49 8.80
N LEU A 179 -1.21 -1.79 9.04
CA LEU A 179 -0.36 -2.32 10.11
C LEU A 179 1.11 -2.52 9.67
N CYS A 180 1.39 -2.34 8.37
CA CYS A 180 2.66 -2.70 7.73
C CYS A 180 3.09 -4.15 8.01
N GLN A 181 2.13 -5.08 7.99
CA GLN A 181 2.30 -6.48 8.34
C GLN A 181 1.57 -7.41 7.38
N GLU A 182 2.32 -8.01 6.45
CA GLU A 182 1.76 -8.87 5.41
C GLU A 182 1.03 -10.10 5.96
N SER A 183 1.43 -10.63 7.12
CA SER A 183 0.79 -11.78 7.77
C SER A 183 -0.68 -11.54 8.13
N THR A 184 -1.10 -10.28 8.30
CA THR A 184 -2.49 -9.93 8.67
C THR A 184 -3.46 -9.96 7.49
N ALA A 185 -2.96 -10.09 6.24
CA ALA A 185 -3.81 -10.09 5.04
C ALA A 185 -4.80 -11.25 4.99
N GLY A 186 -4.50 -12.36 5.66
CA GLY A 186 -5.35 -13.56 5.68
C GLY A 186 -6.44 -13.57 6.75
N ILE A 187 -6.50 -12.56 7.64
CA ILE A 187 -7.38 -12.59 8.82
C ILE A 187 -8.86 -12.77 8.43
N PHE A 188 -9.36 -12.00 7.45
CA PHE A 188 -10.78 -12.08 7.06
C PHE A 188 -11.15 -13.44 6.48
N SER A 189 -10.30 -14.00 5.61
CA SER A 189 -10.51 -15.34 5.04
C SER A 189 -10.45 -16.44 6.11
N ALA A 190 -9.54 -16.32 7.08
CA ALA A 190 -9.44 -17.26 8.19
C ALA A 190 -10.68 -17.22 9.09
N LEU A 191 -11.16 -16.00 9.43
CA LEU A 191 -12.39 -15.82 10.20
C LEU A 191 -13.60 -16.39 9.43
N ARG A 192 -13.74 -16.07 8.15
CA ARG A 192 -14.82 -16.60 7.31
C ARG A 192 -14.81 -18.12 7.29
N THR A 193 -13.66 -18.74 7.06
CA THR A 193 -13.53 -20.21 7.06
C THR A 193 -13.96 -20.80 8.41
N LYS A 194 -13.52 -20.20 9.52
CA LYS A 194 -13.88 -20.64 10.87
C LYS A 194 -15.39 -20.58 11.12
N TYR A 195 -16.05 -19.51 10.70
CA TYR A 195 -17.46 -19.27 11.01
C TYR A 195 -18.45 -19.83 9.97
N VAL A 196 -17.99 -20.12 8.75
CA VAL A 196 -18.77 -20.88 7.76
C VAL A 196 -18.80 -22.37 8.12
N SER A 197 -17.73 -22.91 8.73
CA SER A 197 -17.62 -24.34 8.97
C SER A 197 -18.21 -24.86 10.28
N ASP A 198 -18.43 -24.03 11.32
CA ASP A 198 -18.50 -24.61 12.67
C ASP A 198 -19.50 -24.04 13.71
N GLN A 199 -20.37 -23.03 13.47
CA GLN A 199 -21.24 -22.50 14.54
C GLN A 199 -22.60 -21.91 14.07
N PRO A 200 -23.64 -21.83 14.94
CA PRO A 200 -24.76 -20.88 14.79
C PRO A 200 -24.22 -19.44 14.76
N GLU A 201 -25.00 -18.49 14.25
CA GLU A 201 -24.56 -17.12 13.95
C GLU A 201 -23.49 -16.57 14.92
N PRO A 202 -22.32 -16.15 14.39
CA PRO A 202 -21.22 -15.75 15.23
C PRO A 202 -21.58 -14.53 16.08
N THR A 203 -21.33 -14.62 17.39
CA THR A 203 -21.52 -13.47 18.27
C THR A 203 -20.38 -12.47 18.07
N ALA A 204 -20.67 -11.18 18.17
CA ALA A 204 -19.65 -10.13 18.03
C ALA A 204 -18.47 -10.31 19.00
N SER A 205 -18.71 -10.87 20.20
CA SER A 205 -17.65 -11.18 21.18
C SER A 205 -16.72 -12.30 20.71
N SER A 206 -17.25 -13.35 20.07
CA SER A 206 -16.43 -14.45 19.53
C SER A 206 -15.52 -13.98 18.39
N ILE A 207 -16.07 -13.17 17.47
CA ILE A 207 -15.31 -12.59 16.36
C ILE A 207 -14.18 -11.70 16.89
N ARG A 208 -14.48 -10.83 17.87
CA ARG A 208 -13.48 -9.96 18.49
C ARG A 208 -12.34 -10.74 19.14
N LEU A 209 -12.65 -11.79 19.90
CA LEU A 209 -11.63 -12.60 20.57
C LEU A 209 -10.69 -13.27 19.56
N ASP A 210 -11.23 -13.80 18.46
CA ASP A 210 -10.43 -14.42 17.41
C ASP A 210 -9.60 -13.40 16.61
N LEU A 211 -10.16 -12.21 16.37
CA LEU A 211 -9.45 -11.10 15.75
C LEU A 211 -8.27 -10.66 16.65
N GLU A 212 -8.51 -10.43 17.93
CA GLU A 212 -7.47 -10.07 18.91
C GLU A 212 -6.38 -11.14 18.99
N LYS A 213 -6.76 -12.43 19.01
CA LYS A 213 -5.79 -13.53 18.97
C LYS A 213 -4.93 -13.50 17.70
N SER A 214 -5.54 -13.18 16.56
CA SER A 214 -4.85 -13.07 15.28
C SER A 214 -3.91 -11.86 15.22
N LEU A 215 -4.29 -10.73 15.84
CA LEU A 215 -3.51 -9.49 15.88
C LEU A 215 -2.42 -9.47 16.97
N ASN A 216 -2.64 -10.10 18.12
CA ASN A 216 -1.67 -10.17 19.22
C ASN A 216 -0.43 -11.04 18.89
N SER A 217 -0.47 -11.73 17.75
CA SER A 217 0.68 -12.48 17.22
C SER A 217 1.61 -11.58 16.37
N THR A 218 1.33 -10.28 16.29
CA THR A 218 1.93 -9.35 15.31
C THR A 218 2.28 -8.02 15.98
N GLU A 219 3.54 -7.58 15.87
CA GLU A 219 4.03 -6.25 16.35
C GLU A 219 3.46 -5.10 15.49
N THR A 220 2.40 -4.44 15.93
CA THR A 220 1.64 -3.49 15.11
C THR A 220 2.36 -2.14 14.94
N VAL A 221 2.51 -1.68 13.69
CA VAL A 221 2.92 -0.29 13.38
C VAL A 221 1.78 0.38 12.63
N GLU A 222 1.09 1.31 13.28
CA GLU A 222 -0.05 2.02 12.67
C GLU A 222 0.43 3.12 11.72
N LEU A 223 0.06 3.01 10.44
CA LEU A 223 0.26 4.06 9.44
C LEU A 223 -1.03 4.86 9.25
N HIS A 224 -1.21 5.89 10.07
CA HIS A 224 -2.38 6.79 10.02
C HIS A 224 -2.54 7.50 8.67
N GLU A 225 -1.50 7.58 7.83
CA GLU A 225 -1.60 8.17 6.50
C GLU A 225 -2.44 7.33 5.52
N PHE A 226 -2.63 6.03 5.76
CA PHE A 226 -3.56 5.20 5.00
C PHE A 226 -5.01 5.35 5.47
N ILE A 227 -5.19 5.71 6.73
CA ILE A 227 -6.48 5.86 7.40
C ILE A 227 -6.60 7.33 7.76
N VAL A 228 -6.79 8.19 6.75
CA VAL A 228 -7.09 9.59 7.04
C VAL A 228 -8.38 9.62 7.86
N PRO A 229 -8.35 10.09 9.13
CA PRO A 229 -9.57 10.31 9.86
C PRO A 229 -10.33 11.42 9.12
N GLN A 230 -11.62 11.21 8.86
CA GLN A 230 -12.50 12.32 8.52
C GLN A 230 -12.56 13.28 9.71
N SER A 231 -11.58 14.17 9.79
CA SER A 231 -11.61 15.30 10.71
C SER A 231 -12.38 16.41 10.02
N GLU A 232 -13.66 16.50 10.39
CA GLU A 232 -14.44 17.73 10.49
C GLU A 232 -14.21 18.77 9.37
N THR A 233 -14.72 18.48 8.17
CA THR A 233 -15.24 19.58 7.37
C THR A 233 -16.57 19.99 7.98
N SER A 234 -16.49 20.96 8.88
CA SER A 234 -17.62 21.72 9.41
C SER A 234 -18.34 22.43 8.25
N HIS A 235 -19.23 21.72 7.58
CA HIS A 235 -20.28 22.34 6.78
C HIS A 235 -21.42 22.73 7.72
N PRO A 236 -21.89 23.99 7.67
CA PRO A 236 -22.98 24.44 8.53
C PRO A 236 -24.26 23.73 8.08
N SER A 237 -24.95 23.14 9.05
CA SER A 237 -26.31 22.61 8.91
C SER A 237 -27.21 23.63 8.22
N MET A 238 -27.67 23.31 7.01
CA MET A 238 -28.86 23.95 6.44
C MET A 238 -30.08 23.08 6.77
N PRO A 239 -31.15 23.67 7.33
CA PRO A 239 -32.34 22.92 7.69
C PRO A 239 -33.09 22.50 6.41
N LEU A 240 -33.38 21.21 6.30
CA LEU A 240 -34.40 20.70 5.40
C LEU A 240 -35.76 21.26 5.83
N GLN A 241 -36.23 22.31 5.15
CA GLN A 241 -37.66 22.62 5.12
C GLN A 241 -38.33 21.65 4.14
N ILE A 242 -39.01 20.66 4.70
CA ILE A 242 -40.04 19.90 3.99
C ILE A 242 -41.28 20.81 3.96
N SER A 243 -41.72 21.18 2.76
CA SER A 243 -43.07 21.71 2.55
C SER A 243 -43.96 20.57 2.03
N LEU A 244 -45.13 20.46 2.65
CA LEU A 244 -46.21 19.50 2.39
C LEU A 244 -46.68 19.49 0.92
#